data_AF-A0A143XMN0-F1
#
_entry.id   AF-A0A143XMN0-F1
#
_cell.length_a   1.000
_cell.length_b   1.000
_cell.length_c   1.000
_cell.angle_alpha   90.00
_cell.angle_beta   90.00
_cell.angle_gamma   90.00
#
_symmetry.space_group_name_H-M   'P 1'
#
loop_
_entity.id
_entity.type
_entity.pdbx_description
1 polymer ?
#
loop_
_entity_poly.entity_id
_entity_poly.type
_entity_poly.pdbx_seq_one_letter_code
_entity_poly.pdbx_strand_id
1 'polypeptide(L)'
;MLKTGNEKTIKDSNFEEKKNQKNELKWYLNQYFRAVTKKEQLELRLQTLRESMGAVKGVNYSLVTNGNTNRSRDGAASEVIRVREIEECVEKQRAKTNQAILNVMKIMDFLPMDSMERIILEYRHIDRLSWRQICRATNYSRTSATTYYNRGVDKLLTFGKVLQIIGEFSTGANL
;
A
#
# COMPACT_ATOMS: atom_id res chain seq x y z
N MET A 1 -37.70 16.67 34.06
CA MET A 1 -37.19 15.82 32.96
C MET A 1 -36.24 16.63 32.09
N LEU A 2 -34.93 16.57 32.30
CA LEU A 2 -33.91 17.24 31.47
C LEU A 2 -32.64 16.38 31.38
N LYS A 3 -32.70 15.25 30.66
CA LYS A 3 -31.52 14.38 30.38
C LYS A 3 -31.28 14.11 28.89
N THR A 4 -31.96 14.80 27.98
CA THR A 4 -31.98 14.43 26.56
C THR A 4 -30.91 15.13 25.69
N GLY A 5 -30.35 16.27 26.12
CA GLY A 5 -29.38 17.03 25.34
C GLY A 5 -27.94 16.49 25.39
N ASN A 6 -27.46 16.11 26.57
CA ASN A 6 -26.07 15.72 26.79
C ASN A 6 -25.78 14.25 26.40
N GLU A 7 -26.78 13.38 26.46
CA GLU A 7 -26.64 11.97 26.08
C GLU A 7 -26.57 11.77 24.56
N LYS A 8 -27.14 12.70 23.77
CA LYS A 8 -27.11 12.65 22.31
C LYS A 8 -25.73 13.03 21.76
N THR A 9 -25.15 14.12 22.27
CA THR A 9 -23.82 14.60 21.88
C THR A 9 -22.70 13.60 22.20
N ILE A 10 -22.79 12.90 23.33
CA ILE A 10 -21.82 11.85 23.74
C ILE A 10 -21.93 10.59 22.85
N LYS A 11 -23.14 10.23 22.41
CA LYS A 11 -23.33 9.10 21.47
C LYS A 11 -22.77 9.42 20.09
N ASP A 12 -22.99 10.64 19.62
CA ASP A 12 -22.52 11.08 18.31
C ASP A 12 -20.99 11.17 18.26
N SER A 13 -20.33 11.64 19.33
CA SER A 13 -18.86 11.69 19.41
C SER A 13 -18.22 10.29 19.44
N ASN A 14 -18.76 9.36 20.23
CA ASN A 14 -18.27 7.97 20.31
C ASN A 14 -18.46 7.23 18.97
N PHE A 15 -19.55 7.51 18.25
CA PHE A 15 -19.76 6.95 16.92
C PHE A 15 -18.69 7.41 15.92
N GLU A 16 -18.37 8.71 15.89
CA GLU A 16 -17.34 9.25 15.02
C GLU A 16 -15.93 8.76 15.41
N GLU A 17 -15.63 8.61 16.70
CA GLU A 17 -14.36 8.04 17.17
C GLU A 17 -14.17 6.60 16.67
N LYS A 18 -15.19 5.73 16.83
CA LYS A 18 -15.14 4.35 16.31
C LYS A 18 -14.98 4.31 14.80
N LYS A 19 -15.63 5.22 14.08
CA LYS A 19 -15.51 5.33 12.62
C LYS A 19 -14.10 5.76 12.22
N ASN A 20 -13.49 6.70 12.95
CA ASN A 20 -12.11 7.11 12.74
C ASN A 20 -11.13 5.95 12.98
N GLN A 21 -11.26 5.23 14.10
CA GLN A 21 -10.43 4.06 14.39
C GLN A 21 -10.55 2.97 13.31
N LYS A 22 -11.76 2.72 12.80
CA LYS A 22 -11.97 1.81 11.65
C LYS A 22 -11.25 2.29 10.40
N ASN A 23 -11.26 3.60 10.13
CA ASN A 23 -10.59 4.17 8.97
C ASN A 23 -9.06 4.08 9.12
N GLU A 24 -8.53 4.37 10.31
CA GLU A 24 -7.10 4.25 10.62
C GLU A 24 -6.62 2.80 10.51
N LEU A 25 -7.37 1.84 11.04
CA LEU A 25 -7.03 0.43 10.91
C LEU A 25 -7.06 0.00 9.44
N LYS A 26 -8.08 0.38 8.67
CA LYS A 26 -8.12 0.10 7.23
C LYS A 26 -6.96 0.77 6.48
N TRP A 27 -6.56 1.96 6.89
CA TRP A 27 -5.41 2.66 6.33
C TRP A 27 -4.11 1.94 6.65
N TYR A 28 -3.92 1.52 7.90
CA TYR A 28 -2.80 0.71 8.36
C TYR A 28 -2.72 -0.60 7.58
N LEU A 29 -3.82 -1.35 7.45
CA LEU A 29 -3.83 -2.62 6.73
C LEU A 29 -3.53 -2.46 5.23
N ASN A 30 -3.85 -1.30 4.64
CA ASN A 30 -3.53 -0.99 3.25
C ASN A 30 -2.10 -0.48 3.03
N GLN A 31 -1.27 -0.36 4.07
CA GLN A 31 0.11 0.11 3.92
C GLN A 31 0.92 -0.79 2.98
N TYR A 32 0.74 -2.11 3.05
CA TYR A 32 1.43 -3.06 2.19
C TYR A 32 1.02 -2.89 0.73
N PHE A 33 -0.28 -2.82 0.45
CA PHE A 33 -0.77 -2.57 -0.91
C PHE A 33 -0.12 -1.32 -1.52
N ARG A 34 -0.11 -0.20 -0.78
CA ARG A 34 0.48 1.06 -1.22
C ARG A 34 1.99 0.94 -1.45
N ALA A 35 2.71 0.27 -0.55
CA ALA A 35 4.15 0.07 -0.66
C ALA A 35 4.51 -0.78 -1.89
N VAL A 36 3.77 -1.86 -2.15
CA VAL A 36 4.01 -2.70 -3.34
C VAL A 36 3.65 -1.96 -4.62
N THR A 37 2.51 -1.27 -4.69
CA THR A 37 2.15 -0.48 -5.88
C THR A 37 3.21 0.57 -6.19
N LYS A 38 3.76 1.23 -5.16
CA LYS A 38 4.84 2.20 -5.36
C LYS A 38 6.13 1.53 -5.86
N LYS A 39 6.46 0.35 -5.35
CA LYS A 39 7.59 -0.45 -5.83
C LYS A 39 7.44 -0.81 -7.31
N GLU A 40 6.29 -1.37 -7.69
CA GLU A 40 5.97 -1.76 -9.08
C GLU A 40 6.07 -0.54 -10.03
N GLN A 41 5.60 0.64 -9.60
CA GLN A 41 5.75 1.88 -10.37
C GLN A 41 7.22 2.30 -10.56
N LEU A 42 8.07 2.15 -9.54
CA LEU A 42 9.50 2.48 -9.63
C LEU A 42 10.25 1.47 -10.51
N GLU A 43 9.93 0.18 -10.38
CA GLU A 43 10.49 -0.90 -11.20
C GLU A 43 10.13 -0.69 -12.69
N LEU A 44 8.89 -0.33 -13.00
CA LEU A 44 8.47 -0.02 -14.37
C LEU A 44 9.22 1.20 -14.94
N ARG A 45 9.36 2.28 -14.16
CA ARG A 45 10.13 3.46 -14.58
C ARG A 45 11.59 3.12 -14.85
N LEU A 46 12.19 2.31 -13.99
CA LEU A 46 13.57 1.84 -14.16
C LEU A 46 13.72 1.02 -15.45
N GLN A 47 12.76 0.13 -15.73
CA GLN A 47 12.74 -0.65 -16.96
C GLN A 47 12.66 0.26 -18.20
N THR A 48 11.74 1.22 -18.23
CA THR A 48 11.60 2.16 -19.35
C THR A 48 12.88 2.97 -19.60
N LEU A 49 13.57 3.40 -18.55
CA LEU A 49 14.85 4.13 -18.68
C LEU A 49 15.99 3.22 -19.17
N ARG A 50 16.00 1.94 -18.80
CA ARG A 50 16.98 0.99 -19.33
C ARG A 50 16.73 0.70 -20.81
N GLU A 51 15.47 0.60 -21.21
CA GLU A 51 15.08 0.43 -22.62
C GLU A 51 15.43 1.64 -23.47
N SER A 52 15.22 2.88 -22.98
CA SER A 52 15.64 4.10 -23.68
C SER A 52 17.17 4.15 -23.89
N MET A 53 17.96 3.79 -22.87
CA MET A 53 19.42 3.68 -22.99
C MET A 53 19.85 2.59 -23.97
N GLY A 54 19.18 1.43 -23.97
CA GLY A 54 19.46 0.31 -24.86
C GLY A 54 19.15 0.62 -26.33
N ALA A 55 18.06 1.34 -26.59
CA ALA A 55 17.66 1.74 -27.95
C ALA A 55 18.63 2.73 -28.61
N VAL A 56 19.38 3.52 -27.82
CA VAL A 56 20.40 4.45 -28.33
C VAL A 56 21.58 3.72 -29.01
N LYS A 57 21.79 2.42 -28.75
CA LYS A 57 22.84 1.61 -29.39
C LYS A 57 22.55 1.17 -30.84
N GLY A 58 21.36 1.46 -31.39
CA GLY A 58 20.90 0.92 -32.69
C GLY A 58 20.64 1.94 -33.81
N VAL A 59 21.05 3.20 -33.67
CA VAL A 59 20.89 4.18 -34.76
C VAL A 59 22.02 4.01 -35.76
N ASN A 60 21.70 3.40 -36.91
CA ASN A 60 22.58 3.33 -38.07
C ASN A 60 23.07 4.76 -38.42
N TYR A 61 24.39 4.95 -38.39
CA TYR A 61 25.02 6.18 -38.87
C TYR A 61 24.74 6.33 -40.37
N SER A 62 23.93 7.33 -40.75
CA SER A 62 24.02 7.90 -42.09
C SER A 62 25.26 8.79 -42.12
N LEU A 63 26.30 8.36 -42.83
CA LEU A 63 27.50 9.15 -43.05
C LEU A 63 27.15 10.34 -43.97
N VAL A 64 27.57 11.54 -43.54
CA VAL A 64 27.52 12.85 -44.22
C VAL A 64 26.14 13.55 -44.10
N THR A 65 25.99 14.73 -43.47
CA THR A 65 26.49 16.05 -43.90
C THR A 65 26.70 17.06 -42.75
N ASN A 66 27.70 17.91 -42.94
CA ASN A 66 28.06 19.11 -42.17
C ASN A 66 26.87 19.90 -41.61
N GLY A 67 26.86 20.15 -40.30
CA GLY A 67 25.87 21.02 -39.66
C GLY A 67 26.08 21.10 -38.15
N ASN A 68 26.58 22.25 -37.70
CA ASN A 68 26.71 22.70 -36.31
C ASN A 68 25.59 22.17 -35.38
N THR A 69 25.90 21.18 -34.54
CA THR A 69 24.99 20.76 -33.47
C THR A 69 25.74 20.55 -32.17
N ASN A 70 25.73 21.59 -31.33
CA ASN A 70 25.94 21.47 -29.89
C ASN A 70 24.77 20.69 -29.25
N ARG A 71 24.59 19.42 -29.63
CA ARG A 71 23.66 18.51 -28.96
C ARG A 71 24.39 17.21 -28.70
N SER A 72 24.36 16.79 -27.44
CA SER A 72 24.78 15.46 -26.97
C SER A 72 26.27 15.35 -26.60
N ARG A 73 26.64 15.89 -25.43
CA ARG A 73 27.77 15.34 -24.67
C ARG A 73 27.45 14.96 -23.22
N ASP A 74 26.37 15.50 -22.66
CA ASP A 74 26.01 15.30 -21.24
C ASP A 74 24.88 14.27 -21.01
N GLY A 75 24.23 13.81 -22.07
CA GLY A 75 23.00 13.00 -21.97
C GLY A 75 23.19 11.58 -21.43
N ALA A 76 24.27 10.89 -21.81
CA ALA A 76 24.49 9.51 -21.41
C ALA A 76 24.95 9.37 -19.95
N ALA A 77 25.83 10.28 -19.49
CA ALA A 77 26.27 10.30 -18.09
C ALA A 77 25.12 10.69 -17.14
N SER A 78 24.32 11.69 -17.53
CA SER A 78 23.11 12.08 -16.79
C SER A 78 22.10 10.93 -16.69
N GLU A 79 21.90 10.15 -17.75
CA GLU A 79 20.96 9.02 -17.74
C GLU A 79 21.41 7.86 -16.84
N VAL A 80 22.72 7.55 -16.82
CA VAL A 80 23.29 6.54 -15.90
C VAL A 80 23.11 6.97 -14.44
N ILE A 81 23.28 8.25 -14.12
CA ILE A 81 23.04 8.77 -12.76
C ILE A 81 21.56 8.59 -12.37
N ARG A 82 20.62 8.97 -13.25
CA ARG A 82 19.17 8.81 -13.01
C ARG A 82 18.77 7.35 -12.75
N VAL A 83 19.34 6.42 -13.51
CA VAL A 83 19.11 4.98 -13.33
C VAL A 83 19.57 4.52 -11.95
N ARG A 84 20.77 4.93 -11.53
CA ARG A 84 21.31 4.60 -10.21
C ARG A 84 20.46 5.18 -9.07
N GLU A 85 20.00 6.42 -9.19
CA GLU A 85 19.12 7.05 -8.19
C GLU A 85 17.79 6.28 -8.04
N ILE A 86 17.21 5.83 -9.16
CA ILE A 86 15.97 5.04 -9.13
C ILE A 86 16.20 3.65 -8.57
N GLU A 87 17.33 3.01 -8.86
CA GLU A 87 17.72 1.73 -8.25
C GLU A 87 17.80 1.85 -6.71
N GLU A 88 18.44 2.91 -6.20
CA GLU A 88 18.48 3.16 -4.76
C GLU A 88 17.08 3.38 -4.18
N CYS A 89 16.21 4.09 -4.90
CA CYS A 89 14.81 4.27 -4.49
C CYS A 89 14.03 2.95 -4.48
N VAL A 90 14.26 2.06 -5.46
CA VAL A 90 13.64 0.73 -5.51
C VAL A 90 14.09 -0.10 -4.31
N GLU A 91 15.37 -0.08 -3.95
CA GLU A 91 15.88 -0.85 -2.81
C GLU A 91 15.30 -0.34 -1.48
N LYS A 92 15.27 0.98 -1.28
CA LYS A 92 14.58 1.60 -0.13
C LYS A 92 13.10 1.21 -0.09
N GLN A 93 12.44 1.16 -1.24
CA GLN A 93 11.03 0.79 -1.34
C GLN A 93 10.80 -0.70 -1.07
N ARG A 94 11.72 -1.59 -1.47
CA ARG A 94 11.71 -3.01 -1.14
C ARG A 94 11.77 -3.23 0.37
N ALA A 95 12.67 -2.55 1.06
CA ALA A 95 12.74 -2.60 2.53
C ALA A 95 11.42 -2.14 3.18
N LYS A 96 10.83 -1.05 2.69
CA LYS A 96 9.50 -0.57 3.16
C LYS A 96 8.39 -1.59 2.93
N THR A 97 8.38 -2.26 1.76
CA THR A 97 7.41 -3.31 1.46
C THR A 97 7.55 -4.50 2.40
N ASN A 98 8.78 -4.93 2.69
CA ASN A 98 9.04 -6.03 3.62
C ASN A 98 8.60 -5.68 5.05
N GLN A 99 8.86 -4.46 5.51
CA GLN A 99 8.36 -4.00 6.80
C GLN A 99 6.83 -3.94 6.82
N ALA A 100 6.21 -3.44 5.75
CA ALA A 100 4.77 -3.28 5.63
C ALA A 100 4.02 -4.62 5.69
N ILE A 101 4.52 -5.69 5.06
CA ILE A 101 3.87 -7.01 5.14
C ILE A 101 3.96 -7.59 6.56
N LEU A 102 5.11 -7.46 7.23
CA LEU A 102 5.29 -7.91 8.61
C LEU A 102 4.35 -7.17 9.57
N ASN A 103 4.19 -5.86 9.38
CA ASN A 103 3.25 -5.04 10.13
C ASN A 103 1.80 -5.52 9.99
N VAL A 104 1.35 -5.81 8.76
CA VAL A 104 0.01 -6.33 8.50
C VAL A 104 -0.18 -7.71 9.12
N MET A 105 0.79 -8.62 8.94
CA MET A 105 0.75 -9.98 9.53
C MET A 105 0.63 -9.94 11.06
N LYS A 106 1.39 -9.07 11.74
CA LYS A 106 1.30 -8.88 13.19
C LYS A 106 -0.11 -8.50 13.68
N ILE A 107 -0.86 -7.74 12.89
CA ILE A 107 -2.26 -7.41 13.21
C ILE A 107 -3.18 -8.60 12.93
N MET A 108 -2.95 -9.37 11.87
CA MET A 108 -3.74 -10.57 11.59
C MET A 108 -3.61 -11.64 12.66
N ASP A 109 -2.48 -11.71 13.37
CA ASP A 109 -2.21 -12.68 14.44
C ASP A 109 -3.14 -12.55 15.66
N PHE A 110 -3.85 -11.43 15.80
CA PHE A 110 -4.89 -11.27 16.83
C PHE A 110 -6.19 -12.01 16.51
N LEU A 111 -6.35 -12.52 15.27
CA LEU A 111 -7.49 -13.31 14.85
C LEU A 111 -7.13 -14.80 14.78
N PRO A 112 -8.07 -15.71 15.10
CA PRO A 112 -7.82 -17.15 14.94
C PRO A 112 -7.48 -17.51 13.49
N MET A 113 -6.51 -18.42 13.31
CA MET A 113 -5.97 -18.81 11.99
C MET A 113 -7.07 -19.28 11.04
N ASP A 114 -7.98 -20.13 11.53
CA ASP A 114 -9.06 -20.72 10.73
C ASP A 114 -10.33 -19.85 10.68
N SER A 115 -10.29 -18.63 11.22
CA SER A 115 -11.46 -17.75 11.18
C SER A 115 -11.66 -17.16 9.79
N MET A 116 -12.92 -17.14 9.34
CA MET A 116 -13.27 -16.58 8.05
C MET A 116 -12.93 -15.09 7.94
N GLU A 117 -13.01 -14.36 9.05
CA GLU A 117 -12.59 -12.97 9.16
C GLU A 117 -11.13 -12.77 8.82
N ARG A 118 -10.24 -13.60 9.38
CA ARG A 118 -8.80 -13.55 9.11
C ARG A 118 -8.53 -13.87 7.65
N ILE A 119 -9.08 -14.96 7.14
CA ILE A 119 -8.92 -15.39 5.74
C ILE A 119 -9.31 -14.27 4.77
N ILE A 120 -10.47 -13.64 4.97
CA ILE A 120 -10.93 -12.54 4.09
C ILE A 120 -10.04 -11.31 4.21
N LEU A 121 -9.55 -10.97 5.41
CA LEU A 121 -8.64 -9.86 5.63
C LEU A 121 -7.27 -10.11 4.99
N GLU A 122 -6.73 -11.32 5.08
CA GLU A 122 -5.48 -11.74 4.43
C GLU A 122 -5.62 -11.68 2.91
N TYR A 123 -6.69 -12.27 2.35
CA TYR A 123 -6.99 -12.15 0.93
C TYR A 123 -7.05 -10.70 0.46
N ARG A 124 -7.63 -9.82 1.30
CA ARG A 124 -7.78 -8.41 0.95
C ARG A 124 -6.47 -7.63 1.01
N HIS A 125 -5.70 -7.80 2.07
CA HIS A 125 -4.60 -6.90 2.42
C HIS A 125 -3.22 -7.49 2.18
N ILE A 126 -3.06 -8.81 2.24
CA ILE A 126 -1.79 -9.51 1.97
C ILE A 126 -1.77 -9.98 0.51
N ASP A 127 -2.80 -10.71 0.08
CA ASP A 127 -2.85 -11.22 -1.30
C ASP A 127 -3.34 -10.18 -2.32
N ARG A 128 -3.78 -9.02 -1.83
CA ARG A 128 -4.24 -7.88 -2.63
C ARG A 128 -5.40 -8.22 -3.57
N LEU A 129 -6.26 -9.18 -3.20
CA LEU A 129 -7.36 -9.63 -4.05
C LEU A 129 -8.49 -8.60 -4.11
N SER A 130 -9.04 -8.45 -5.31
CA SER A 130 -10.30 -7.72 -5.52
C SER A 130 -11.45 -8.45 -4.84
N TRP A 131 -12.52 -7.73 -4.51
CA TRP A 131 -13.70 -8.33 -3.91
C TRP A 131 -14.33 -9.43 -4.78
N ARG A 132 -14.25 -9.30 -6.11
CA ARG A 132 -14.69 -10.33 -7.04
C ARG A 132 -13.87 -11.61 -6.89
N GLN A 133 -12.55 -11.50 -6.73
CA GLN A 133 -11.67 -12.65 -6.50
C GLN A 133 -11.93 -13.27 -5.12
N ILE A 134 -12.12 -12.46 -4.07
CA ILE A 134 -12.46 -12.95 -2.74
C ILE A 134 -13.77 -13.75 -2.74
N CYS A 135 -14.83 -13.21 -3.36
CA CYS A 135 -16.10 -13.93 -3.49
C CYS A 135 -15.94 -15.28 -4.20
N ARG A 136 -15.11 -15.34 -5.25
CA ARG A 136 -14.82 -16.58 -5.97
C ARG A 136 -14.05 -17.58 -5.12
N ALA A 137 -13.04 -17.12 -4.37
CA ALA A 137 -12.19 -17.99 -3.54
C ALA A 137 -12.91 -18.52 -2.29
N THR A 138 -13.90 -17.78 -1.78
CA THR A 138 -14.62 -18.13 -0.54
C THR A 138 -16.01 -18.70 -0.78
N ASN A 139 -16.46 -18.74 -2.04
CA ASN A 139 -17.83 -19.11 -2.44
C ASN A 139 -18.93 -18.28 -1.74
N TYR A 140 -18.60 -17.09 -1.23
CA TYR A 140 -19.56 -16.19 -0.60
C TYR A 140 -20.06 -15.10 -1.53
N SER A 141 -21.30 -14.65 -1.26
CA SER A 141 -21.82 -13.42 -1.83
C SER A 141 -20.98 -12.22 -1.37
N ARG A 142 -21.02 -11.15 -2.17
CA ARG A 142 -20.35 -9.87 -1.88
C ARG A 142 -20.73 -9.34 -0.49
N THR A 143 -22.00 -9.45 -0.12
CA THR A 143 -22.53 -9.00 1.17
C THR A 143 -21.99 -9.85 2.30
N SER A 144 -22.07 -11.18 2.20
CA SER A 144 -21.55 -12.10 3.22
C SER A 144 -20.06 -11.87 3.48
N ALA A 145 -19.24 -11.81 2.42
CA ALA A 145 -17.81 -11.53 2.54
C ALA A 145 -17.52 -10.15 3.19
N THR A 146 -18.34 -9.14 2.90
CA THR A 146 -18.21 -7.81 3.53
C THR A 146 -18.58 -7.85 5.02
N THR A 147 -19.59 -8.64 5.39
CA THR A 147 -19.99 -8.82 6.79
C THR A 147 -18.86 -9.46 7.59
N TYR A 148 -18.26 -10.54 7.11
CA TYR A 148 -17.10 -11.17 7.76
C TYR A 148 -15.90 -10.21 7.85
N TYR A 149 -15.61 -9.47 6.77
CA TYR A 149 -14.56 -8.46 6.78
C TYR A 149 -14.78 -7.41 7.88
N ASN A 150 -15.98 -6.82 7.93
CA ASN A 150 -16.30 -5.80 8.94
C ASN A 150 -16.27 -6.39 10.35
N ARG A 151 -16.72 -7.62 10.53
CA ARG A 151 -16.64 -8.33 11.81
C ARG A 151 -15.19 -8.53 12.25
N GLY A 152 -14.28 -8.83 11.31
CA GLY A 152 -12.85 -8.95 11.57
C GLY A 152 -12.23 -7.62 12.00
N VAL A 153 -12.51 -6.54 11.25
CA VAL A 153 -12.08 -5.18 11.60
C VAL A 153 -12.58 -4.80 12.99
N ASP A 154 -13.85 -5.06 13.29
CA ASP A 154 -14.46 -4.70 14.57
C ASP A 154 -13.85 -5.50 15.73
N LYS A 155 -13.56 -6.80 15.52
CA LYS A 155 -12.83 -7.63 16.48
C LYS A 155 -11.41 -7.10 16.73
N LEU A 156 -10.69 -6.71 15.68
CA LEU A 156 -9.33 -6.17 15.81
C LEU A 156 -9.30 -4.91 16.69
N LEU A 157 -10.31 -4.04 16.57
CA LEU A 157 -10.40 -2.83 17.37
C LEU A 157 -10.73 -3.06 18.85
N THR A 158 -11.11 -4.28 19.25
CA THR A 158 -11.30 -4.61 20.67
C THR A 158 -9.98 -4.80 21.42
N PHE A 159 -8.88 -5.02 20.69
CA PHE A 159 -7.56 -5.22 21.30
C PHE A 159 -6.86 -3.89 21.51
N GLY A 160 -6.59 -3.52 22.78
CA GLY A 160 -5.87 -2.29 23.11
C GLY A 160 -4.50 -2.17 22.43
N LYS A 161 -3.80 -3.30 22.25
CA LYS A 161 -2.52 -3.34 21.52
C LYS A 161 -2.65 -2.97 20.05
N VAL A 162 -3.75 -3.35 19.39
CA VAL A 162 -4.03 -2.95 18.01
C VAL A 162 -4.27 -1.44 17.93
N LEU A 163 -5.04 -0.88 18.87
CA LEU A 163 -5.29 0.57 18.96
C LEU A 163 -3.99 1.36 19.16
N GLN A 164 -3.08 0.85 20.00
CA GLN A 164 -1.76 1.45 20.17
C GLN A 164 -0.96 1.46 18.87
N ILE A 165 -0.87 0.31 18.18
CA ILE A 165 -0.10 0.18 16.93
C ILE A 165 -0.63 1.13 15.85
N ILE A 166 -1.95 1.24 15.67
CA ILE A 166 -2.53 2.16 14.68
C ILE A 166 -2.31 3.62 15.07
N GLY A 167 -2.37 3.96 16.37
CA GLY A 167 -2.10 5.31 16.87
C GLY A 167 -0.67 5.74 16.59
N GLU A 168 0.31 4.90 16.93
CA GLU A 168 1.74 5.17 16.66
C GLU A 168 2.01 5.33 15.14
N PHE A 169 1.31 4.55 14.31
CA PHE A 169 1.41 4.67 12.85
C PHE A 169 0.80 5.97 12.32
N SER A 170 -0.38 6.37 12.82
CA SER A 170 -1.04 7.64 12.44
C SER A 170 -0.19 8.85 12.83
N THR A 171 0.48 8.82 13.99
CA THR A 171 1.37 9.89 14.45
C THR A 171 2.73 9.90 13.74
N GLY A 172 3.06 8.88 12.95
CA GLY A 172 4.34 8.77 12.25
C GLY A 172 5.52 8.39 13.15
N ALA A 173 5.27 7.89 14.36
CA ALA A 173 6.30 7.54 15.33
C ALA A 173 7.10 6.27 14.95
N ASN A 174 6.67 5.55 13.92
CA ASN A 174 7.27 4.30 13.43
C ASN A 174 7.74 4.40 11.94
N LEU A 175 8.17 5.58 11.48
CA LEU A 175 8.79 5.78 10.16
C LEU A 175 10.30 6.03 10.24
#